data_AF-A0A9E5IPS7-F1
#
_entry.id   AF-A0A9E5IPS7-F1
#
_cell.length_a   1.000
_cell.length_b   1.000
_cell.length_c   1.000
_cell.angle_alpha   90.00
_cell.angle_beta   90.00
_cell.angle_gamma   90.00
#
_symmetry.space_group_name_H-M   'P 1'
#
loop_
_entity.id
_entity.type
_entity.pdbx_description
1 polymer ?
#
loop_
_entity_poly.entity_id
_entity_poly.type
_entity_poly.pdbx_seq_one_letter_code
_entity_poly.pdbx_strand_id
1 'polypeptide(L)'
;DVSQKNYPKMTLIAPPQKGGALSTRSFIPHVCHDAIGVLAAVTVGTACVLEGSVCDGIAVMPTGAAKNVSVEHPTGEFSVALQTEPAPHLPGGQNVTQAALLRTARLLMRGEVMVPRSLWSGHSA
;
A
#
# COMPACT_ATOMS: atom_id res chain seq x y z
N ASP A 1 -5.82 2.75 21.59
CA ASP A 1 -6.67 3.73 20.90
C ASP A 1 -5.86 4.41 19.79
N VAL A 2 -6.43 4.56 18.59
CA VAL A 2 -5.81 5.16 17.39
C VAL A 2 -6.61 6.34 16.83
N SER A 3 -7.59 6.84 17.57
CA SER A 3 -8.61 7.80 17.08
C SER A 3 -8.04 9.11 16.50
N GLN A 4 -6.85 9.55 16.93
CA GLN A 4 -6.20 10.78 16.46
C GLN A 4 -4.96 10.49 15.58
N LYS A 5 -4.78 9.24 15.15
CA LYS A 5 -3.63 8.82 14.36
C LYS A 5 -4.02 8.70 12.90
N ASN A 6 -3.07 9.00 12.02
CA ASN A 6 -3.23 8.76 10.59
C ASN A 6 -2.99 7.28 10.20
N TYR A 7 -2.87 6.36 11.17
CA TYR A 7 -2.72 4.92 10.96
C TYR A 7 -3.51 4.14 12.02
N PRO A 8 -3.99 2.92 11.72
CA PRO A 8 -3.83 2.17 10.46
C PRO A 8 -4.64 2.78 9.30
N LYS A 9 -4.31 2.37 8.07
CA LYS A 9 -5.15 2.67 6.90
C LYS A 9 -6.22 1.59 6.80
N MET A 10 -7.47 1.98 6.56
CA MET A 10 -8.57 1.03 6.41
C MET A 10 -8.79 0.77 4.93
N THR A 11 -8.56 -0.45 4.45
CA THR A 11 -8.72 -0.79 3.03
C THR A 11 -9.80 -1.85 2.86
N LEU A 12 -10.89 -1.48 2.18
CA LEU A 12 -11.93 -2.40 1.75
C LEU A 12 -11.50 -3.07 0.45
N ILE A 13 -11.82 -4.36 0.30
CA ILE A 13 -11.47 -5.18 -0.85
C ILE A 13 -12.71 -5.82 -1.49
N ALA A 14 -12.61 -6.11 -2.78
CA ALA A 14 -13.61 -6.85 -3.55
C ALA A 14 -12.92 -7.62 -4.69
N PRO A 15 -13.59 -8.61 -5.32
CA PRO A 15 -13.08 -9.25 -6.52
C PRO A 15 -12.73 -8.22 -7.62
N PRO A 16 -11.72 -8.49 -8.46
CA PRO A 16 -11.27 -7.54 -9.48
C PRO A 16 -12.35 -7.26 -10.51
N GLN A 17 -12.37 -6.04 -11.05
CA GLN A 17 -13.35 -5.60 -12.06
C GLN A 17 -12.72 -5.30 -13.42
N LYS A 18 -11.41 -5.11 -13.48
CA LYS A 18 -10.65 -4.68 -14.67
C LYS A 18 -9.46 -5.60 -14.96
N GLY A 19 -9.52 -6.83 -14.48
CA GLY A 19 -8.50 -7.85 -14.73
C GLY A 19 -7.25 -7.75 -13.84
N GLY A 20 -7.28 -6.93 -12.79
CA GLY A 20 -6.26 -6.94 -11.75
C GLY A 20 -6.38 -8.14 -10.81
N ALA A 21 -5.64 -8.11 -9.71
CA ALA A 21 -5.71 -9.14 -8.68
C ALA A 21 -6.95 -8.96 -7.80
N LEU A 22 -7.29 -7.72 -7.42
CA LEU A 22 -8.50 -7.36 -6.68
C LEU A 22 -8.77 -5.85 -6.78
N SER A 23 -9.97 -5.42 -6.38
CA SER A 23 -10.32 -4.00 -6.30
C SER A 23 -10.33 -3.47 -4.87
N THR A 24 -9.89 -2.22 -4.69
CA THR A 24 -9.75 -1.60 -3.37
C THR A 24 -10.46 -0.25 -3.23
N ARG A 25 -10.81 0.09 -1.98
CA ARG A 25 -11.08 1.46 -1.50
C ARG A 25 -10.32 1.66 -0.19
N SER A 26 -9.33 2.55 -0.19
CA SER A 26 -8.46 2.80 0.97
C SER A 26 -8.78 4.14 1.62
N PHE A 27 -8.90 4.15 2.95
CA PHE A 27 -9.23 5.33 3.75
C PHE A 27 -8.02 5.80 4.56
N ILE A 28 -7.87 7.12 4.66
CA ILE A 28 -6.70 7.77 5.30
C ILE A 28 -7.02 8.74 6.46
N PRO A 29 -7.56 8.27 7.60
CA PRO A 29 -8.48 7.16 7.81
C PRO A 29 -9.96 7.59 7.67
N HIS A 30 -10.23 8.90 7.55
CA HIS A 30 -11.59 9.46 7.52
C HIS A 30 -12.07 9.83 6.12
N VAL A 31 -11.16 9.86 5.15
CA VAL A 31 -11.44 10.20 3.75
C VAL A 31 -10.98 9.07 2.86
N CYS A 32 -11.79 8.70 1.88
CA CYS A 32 -11.40 7.75 0.85
C CYS A 32 -10.31 8.37 -0.02
N HIS A 33 -9.23 7.64 -0.24
CA HIS A 33 -8.17 8.03 -1.14
C HIS A 33 -8.66 7.93 -2.60
N ASP A 34 -8.33 8.93 -3.43
CA ASP A 34 -8.76 8.97 -4.84
C ASP A 34 -8.16 7.81 -5.67
N ALA A 35 -7.01 7.32 -5.23
CA ALA A 35 -6.33 6.12 -5.75
C ALA A 35 -6.10 5.10 -4.61
N ILE A 36 -4.85 4.69 -4.41
CA ILE A 36 -4.38 3.97 -3.22
C ILE A 36 -2.99 4.50 -2.83
N GLY A 37 -2.69 4.54 -1.53
CA GLY A 37 -1.36 4.90 -1.05
C GLY A 37 -0.34 3.77 -1.33
N VAL A 38 0.92 4.13 -1.64
CA VAL A 38 1.97 3.16 -2.01
C VAL A 38 2.09 2.02 -1.00
N LEU A 39 2.25 2.35 0.28
CA LEU A 39 2.38 1.34 1.33
C LEU A 39 1.06 0.59 1.60
N ALA A 40 -0.09 1.22 1.36
CA ALA A 40 -1.38 0.53 1.49
C ALA A 40 -1.53 -0.54 0.39
N ALA A 41 -1.10 -0.26 -0.83
CA ALA A 41 -1.06 -1.24 -1.90
C ALA A 41 -0.09 -2.39 -1.59
N VAL A 42 1.08 -2.09 -1.02
CA VAL A 42 2.01 -3.13 -0.55
C VAL A 42 1.36 -3.98 0.54
N THR A 43 0.70 -3.38 1.54
CA THR A 43 -0.01 -4.13 2.58
C THR A 43 -1.08 -5.05 2.01
N VAL A 44 -1.87 -4.57 1.03
CA VAL A 44 -2.86 -5.38 0.33
C VAL A 44 -2.18 -6.52 -0.43
N GLY A 45 -1.13 -6.23 -1.21
CA GLY A 45 -0.38 -7.25 -1.95
C GLY A 45 0.21 -8.31 -1.03
N THR A 46 0.76 -7.91 0.13
CA THR A 46 1.23 -8.83 1.16
C THR A 46 0.10 -9.70 1.68
N ALA A 47 -1.08 -9.14 1.97
CA ALA A 47 -2.22 -9.94 2.40
C ALA A 47 -2.65 -10.96 1.31
N CYS A 48 -2.55 -10.62 0.02
CA CYS A 48 -2.93 -11.52 -1.08
C CYS A 48 -2.06 -12.78 -1.18
N VAL A 49 -0.82 -12.74 -0.70
CA VAL A 49 0.10 -13.89 -0.74
C VAL A 49 0.05 -14.73 0.52
N LEU A 50 -0.68 -14.29 1.55
CA LEU A 50 -0.83 -15.02 2.81
C LEU A 50 -2.10 -15.87 2.76
N GLU A 51 -1.94 -17.18 2.94
CA GLU A 51 -3.06 -18.13 3.01
C GLU A 51 -3.97 -17.81 4.21
N GLY A 52 -5.29 -17.94 4.03
CA GLY A 52 -6.28 -17.66 5.07
C GLY A 52 -6.45 -16.17 5.43
N SER A 53 -5.80 -15.25 4.71
CA SER A 53 -6.06 -13.83 4.87
C SER A 53 -7.46 -13.47 4.36
N VAL A 54 -7.93 -12.26 4.67
CA VAL A 54 -9.20 -11.75 4.11
C VAL A 54 -9.19 -11.64 2.58
N CYS A 55 -8.01 -11.67 1.95
CA CYS A 55 -7.88 -11.66 0.50
C CYS A 55 -8.01 -13.06 -0.11
N ASP A 56 -7.91 -14.11 0.70
CA ASP A 56 -8.07 -15.49 0.26
C ASP A 56 -9.49 -15.73 -0.28
N GLY A 57 -9.58 -16.40 -1.43
CA GLY A 57 -10.83 -16.57 -2.18
C GLY A 57 -11.40 -15.30 -2.85
N ILE A 58 -10.79 -14.12 -2.65
CA ILE A 58 -11.17 -12.86 -3.33
C ILE A 58 -10.16 -12.49 -4.41
N ALA A 59 -8.87 -12.56 -4.07
CA ALA A 59 -7.79 -12.14 -4.95
C ALA A 59 -7.48 -13.19 -6.03
N VAL A 60 -7.30 -12.73 -7.26
CA VAL A 60 -6.79 -13.53 -8.37
C VAL A 60 -5.27 -13.43 -8.38
N MET A 61 -4.58 -14.51 -8.03
CA MET A 61 -3.14 -14.49 -7.79
C MET A 61 -2.34 -15.32 -8.80
N PRO A 62 -1.20 -14.79 -9.30
CA PRO A 62 -0.30 -15.57 -10.14
C PRO A 62 0.41 -16.65 -9.33
N THR A 63 0.81 -17.74 -9.99
CA THR A 63 1.62 -18.82 -9.39
C THR A 63 3.10 -18.43 -9.28
N GLY A 64 3.90 -19.21 -8.53
CA GLY A 64 5.35 -19.00 -8.40
C GLY A 64 5.76 -18.04 -7.28
N ALA A 65 7.07 -17.88 -7.04
CA ALA A 65 7.61 -17.05 -5.95
C ALA A 65 7.57 -15.54 -6.25
N ALA A 66 7.68 -15.17 -7.52
CA ALA A 66 7.53 -13.79 -7.97
C ALA A 66 6.06 -13.50 -8.25
N LYS A 67 5.47 -12.53 -7.54
CA LYS A 67 4.06 -12.16 -7.67
C LYS A 67 3.94 -10.73 -8.17
N ASN A 68 3.28 -10.53 -9.32
CA ASN A 68 2.82 -9.21 -9.72
C ASN A 68 1.36 -9.06 -9.32
N VAL A 69 1.11 -8.31 -8.26
CA VAL A 69 -0.23 -8.06 -7.72
C VAL A 69 -0.71 -6.72 -8.25
N SER A 70 -1.64 -6.75 -9.19
CA SER A 70 -2.29 -5.53 -9.71
C SER A 70 -3.43 -5.13 -8.77
N VAL A 71 -3.22 -4.08 -7.98
CA VAL A 71 -4.20 -3.61 -7.00
C VAL A 71 -5.05 -2.51 -7.63
N GLU A 72 -6.28 -2.84 -8.03
CA GLU A 72 -7.17 -1.86 -8.64
C GLU A 72 -7.65 -0.83 -7.61
N HIS A 73 -7.75 0.43 -8.04
CA HIS A 73 -8.20 1.56 -7.24
C HIS A 73 -9.11 2.47 -8.09
N PRO A 74 -9.78 3.50 -7.53
CA PRO A 74 -10.83 4.22 -8.27
C PRO A 74 -10.38 4.78 -9.63
N THR A 75 -9.14 5.25 -9.71
CA THR A 75 -8.55 5.87 -10.91
C THR A 75 -7.70 4.95 -11.79
N GLY A 76 -7.63 3.63 -11.52
CA GLY A 76 -6.79 2.72 -12.31
C GLY A 76 -6.36 1.49 -11.53
N GLU A 77 -5.09 1.13 -11.65
CA GLU A 77 -4.46 0.07 -10.86
C GLU A 77 -3.05 0.46 -10.47
N PHE A 78 -2.56 -0.18 -9.42
CA PHE A 78 -1.19 -0.02 -8.98
C PHE A 78 -0.53 -1.39 -8.80
N SER A 79 0.45 -1.68 -9.65
CA SER A 79 1.15 -2.96 -9.69
C SER A 79 2.22 -3.04 -8.59
N VAL A 80 2.12 -4.08 -7.77
CA VAL A 80 3.07 -4.42 -6.69
C VAL A 80 3.79 -5.71 -7.06
N ALA A 81 5.10 -5.64 -7.28
CA ALA A 81 5.94 -6.81 -7.48
C ALA A 81 6.47 -7.31 -6.13
N LEU A 82 6.11 -8.53 -5.74
CA LEU A 82 6.55 -9.19 -4.52
C LEU A 82 7.45 -10.39 -4.83
N GLN A 83 8.42 -10.64 -3.96
CA GLN A 83 9.10 -11.94 -3.87
C GLN A 83 8.67 -12.62 -2.58
N THR A 84 8.35 -13.91 -2.67
CA THR A 84 7.87 -14.71 -1.55
C THR A 84 8.66 -16.00 -1.41
N GLU A 85 8.92 -16.39 -0.17
CA GLU A 85 9.52 -17.68 0.17
C GLU A 85 8.56 -18.47 1.08
N PRO A 86 8.41 -19.79 0.89
CA PRO A 86 7.65 -20.62 1.81
C PRO A 86 8.20 -20.50 3.24
N ALA A 87 7.31 -20.16 4.17
CA ALA A 87 7.62 -20.05 5.58
C ALA A 87 6.48 -20.69 6.39
N PRO A 88 6.39 -22.03 6.45
CA PRO A 88 5.25 -22.73 7.08
C PRO A 88 5.07 -22.44 8.56
N HIS A 89 6.11 -21.92 9.23
CA HIS A 89 6.07 -21.53 10.63
C HIS A 89 5.44 -20.13 10.86
N LEU A 90 5.25 -19.34 9.79
CA LEU A 90 4.58 -18.05 9.86
C LEU A 90 3.09 -18.19 9.55
N PRO A 91 2.23 -17.35 10.15
CA PRO A 91 0.82 -17.25 9.74
C PRO A 91 0.71 -16.96 8.24
N GLY A 92 -0.11 -17.73 7.53
CA GLY A 92 -0.29 -17.60 6.08
C GLY A 92 0.84 -18.22 5.24
N GLY A 93 1.81 -18.90 5.86
CA GLY A 93 2.73 -19.83 5.19
C GLY A 93 3.77 -19.23 4.26
N GLN A 94 3.84 -17.90 4.14
CA GLN A 94 4.75 -17.19 3.23
C GLN A 94 5.49 -16.07 3.95
N ASN A 95 6.76 -15.88 3.59
CA ASN A 95 7.56 -14.72 3.95
C ASN A 95 7.72 -13.82 2.72
N VAL A 96 7.38 -12.52 2.83
CA VAL A 96 7.60 -11.55 1.76
C VAL A 96 9.00 -10.95 1.93
N THR A 97 9.92 -11.32 1.03
CA THR A 97 11.33 -10.90 1.09
C THR A 97 11.61 -9.60 0.34
N GLN A 98 10.76 -9.26 -0.64
CA GLN A 98 10.89 -8.03 -1.42
C GLN A 98 9.52 -7.47 -1.80
N ALA A 99 9.40 -6.14 -1.83
CA ALA A 99 8.31 -5.42 -2.47
C ALA A 99 8.89 -4.29 -3.34
N ALA A 100 8.53 -4.27 -4.62
CA ALA A 100 9.00 -3.30 -5.59
C ALA A 100 7.83 -2.68 -6.37
N LEU A 101 7.91 -1.37 -6.61
CA LEU A 101 6.86 -0.59 -7.27
C LEU A 101 7.50 0.49 -8.12
N LEU A 102 6.93 0.73 -9.31
CA LEU A 102 7.38 1.82 -10.17
C LEU A 102 6.74 3.14 -9.73
N ARG A 103 7.57 4.16 -9.53
CA ARG A 103 7.13 5.54 -9.26
C ARG A 103 7.96 6.54 -10.04
N THR A 104 7.38 7.71 -10.24
CA THR A 104 8.01 8.85 -10.89
C THR A 104 8.19 9.98 -9.89
N ALA A 105 9.26 10.76 -10.03
CA ALA A 105 9.50 11.98 -9.26
C ALA A 105 9.87 13.12 -10.22
N ARG A 106 9.54 14.36 -9.83
CA ARG A 106 9.91 15.58 -10.57
C ARG A 106 10.27 16.68 -9.57
N LEU A 107 11.43 17.30 -9.75
CA LEU A 107 11.80 18.49 -8.97
C LEU A 107 10.85 19.64 -9.31
N LEU A 108 10.15 20.18 -8.31
CA LEU A 108 9.21 21.29 -8.50
C LEU A 108 9.84 22.66 -8.16
N MET A 109 10.65 22.72 -7.09
CA MET A 109 11.26 23.95 -6.61
C MET A 109 12.59 23.64 -5.91
N ARG A 110 13.54 24.56 -6.02
CA ARG A 110 14.78 24.60 -5.25
C ARG A 110 14.99 26.03 -4.76
N GLY A 111 15.18 26.22 -3.46
CA GLY A 111 15.32 27.53 -2.84
C GLY A 111 15.19 27.46 -1.32
N GLU A 112 14.86 28.59 -0.71
CA GLU A 112 14.69 28.73 0.74
C GLU A 112 13.21 28.94 1.09
N VAL A 113 12.76 28.35 2.21
CA VAL A 113 11.42 28.57 2.77
C VAL A 113 11.53 29.62 3.88
N MET A 114 10.82 30.74 3.73
CA MET A 114 10.84 31.83 4.71
C MET A 114 9.74 31.64 5.74
N VAL A 115 10.11 31.59 7.02
CA VAL A 115 9.15 31.50 8.15
C VAL A 115 9.25 32.78 9.00
N PRO A 116 8.13 33.45 9.35
CA PRO A 116 8.17 34.64 10.20
C PRO A 116 8.80 34.35 11.56
N ARG A 117 9.75 35.19 11.99
CA ARG A 117 10.44 35.02 13.29
C ARG A 117 9.47 34.99 14.48
N SER A 118 8.38 35.75 14.42
CA SER A 118 7.36 35.77 15.48
C SER A 118 6.66 34.42 15.69
N LEU A 119 6.66 33.54 14.68
CA LEU A 119 6.04 32.21 14.73
C LEU A 119 7.05 31.09 15.03
N TRP A 120 8.35 31.36 14.91
CA TRP A 120 9.40 30.36 15.08
C TRP A 120 10.05 30.49 16.47
N SER A 121 9.69 29.59 17.39
CA SER A 121 10.21 29.59 18.77
C SER A 121 11.64 29.05 18.90
N GLY A 122 12.22 28.50 17.83
CA GLY A 122 13.62 28.10 17.73
C GLY A 122 14.09 27.06 18.76
N HIS A 123 14.37 25.85 18.31
CA HIS A 123 15.61 25.17 18.73
C HIS A 123 16.53 25.22 17.52
N SER A 124 17.58 26.03 17.62
CA SER A 124 18.67 26.04 16.63
C SER A 124 19.38 24.69 16.70
N ALA A 125 19.53 24.03 15.55
CA ALA A 125 20.52 22.97 15.39
C ALA A 125 21.92 23.60 15.25
#